data_AF-A0A972Q934-F1
#
_entry.id   AF-A0A972Q934-F1
#
_cell.length_a   1.000
_cell.length_b   1.000
_cell.length_c   1.000
_cell.angle_alpha   90.00
_cell.angle_beta   90.00
_cell.angle_gamma   90.00
#
_symmetry.space_group_name_H-M   'P 1'
#
loop_
_entity.id
_entity.type
_entity.pdbx_description
1 polymer ?
#
loop_
_entity_poly.entity_id
_entity_poly.type
_entity_poly.pdbx_seq_one_letter_code
_entity_poly.pdbx_strand_id
1 'polypeptide(L)'
;MGKNNENSLSRFGGWIRFGDPVSSLKRKDRRGREREITNSKALLAERERKSILSNFVAPATTAGHGVHVKNLYNLYVYFWRWALWKVFEQETSNRPGVVSFISASSYIDGDAFCGMREHMRRQCDEIWIIDIGGEGRGTRKSDNVFAIQTPVAIAVAVRSNKADKDKPAKIHYTCIEGKREMKLAALDAITDFTSVKWEDCPDDWLAPFRPAGKGKYFDLPLLTDLMPWQHPGAQFKRTWPIGPDIKTLEHRWSGLLNNEDRSKAFRGSGDREVDGVYKIKLTSKSDSRPIADIPNPDEPEPYRIFDTCFWWCSGVYPVIVSKLRAIPNVHFSLQITG
;
A
#
# COMPACT_ATOMS: atom_id res chain seq x y z
N MET A 1 30.25 9.00 30.78
CA MET A 1 29.15 9.70 30.07
C MET A 1 29.32 9.43 28.59
N GLY A 2 28.39 8.89 27.80
CA GLY A 2 26.95 9.04 27.82
C GLY A 2 26.52 9.53 26.43
N LYS A 3 26.17 8.56 25.56
CA LYS A 3 25.27 8.60 24.39
C LYS A 3 25.30 9.83 23.46
N ASN A 4 25.53 9.59 22.17
CA ASN A 4 24.54 9.83 21.11
C ASN A 4 25.07 9.29 19.78
N ASN A 5 24.68 8.05 19.44
CA ASN A 5 24.79 7.55 18.07
C ASN A 5 23.38 7.62 17.47
N GLU A 6 23.08 8.76 16.85
CA GLU A 6 21.78 9.16 16.29
C GLU A 6 21.38 8.41 15.01
N ASN A 7 21.70 7.12 14.90
CA ASN A 7 21.12 6.22 13.89
C ASN A 7 19.97 5.41 14.48
N SER A 8 19.14 6.06 15.30
CA SER A 8 18.11 5.38 16.08
C SER A 8 16.93 4.95 15.18
N LEU A 9 16.95 3.68 14.81
CA LEU A 9 15.82 2.92 14.23
C LEU A 9 14.53 3.00 15.10
N SER A 10 14.59 3.64 16.28
CA SER A 10 13.47 3.97 17.14
C SER A 10 12.51 5.01 16.56
N ARG A 11 12.92 5.83 15.58
CA ARG A 11 12.07 6.93 15.06
C ARG A 11 10.85 6.47 14.26
N PHE A 12 10.81 5.22 13.78
CA PHE A 12 9.65 4.67 13.05
C PHE A 12 9.39 3.20 13.39
N GLY A 13 9.13 2.89 14.66
CA GLY A 13 8.63 1.58 15.06
C GLY A 13 9.60 0.43 14.80
N GLY A 14 10.92 0.65 14.87
CA GLY A 14 11.93 -0.37 14.54
C GLY A 14 11.70 -1.71 15.24
N TRP A 15 11.35 -1.72 16.53
CA TRP A 15 11.03 -2.99 17.19
C TRP A 15 9.71 -3.63 16.69
N ILE A 16 8.70 -2.82 16.36
CA ILE A 16 7.43 -3.32 15.79
C ILE A 16 7.63 -3.87 14.37
N ARG A 17 8.54 -3.30 13.58
CA ARG A 17 8.87 -3.81 12.26
C ARG A 17 9.61 -5.14 12.35
N PHE A 18 10.48 -5.29 13.33
CA PHE A 18 11.49 -6.35 13.34
C PHE A 18 11.28 -7.45 14.38
N GLY A 19 10.33 -7.28 15.31
CA GLY A 19 10.13 -8.23 16.42
C GLY A 19 11.31 -8.25 17.40
N ASP A 20 11.46 -9.38 18.08
CA ASP A 20 12.48 -9.58 19.10
C ASP A 20 13.90 -9.32 18.60
N PRO A 21 14.77 -8.73 19.43
CA PRO A 21 16.17 -8.54 19.07
C PRO A 21 16.86 -9.89 18.86
N VAL A 22 17.59 -10.01 17.75
CA VAL A 22 18.49 -11.14 17.52
C VAL A 22 19.77 -10.88 18.31
N SER A 23 19.99 -11.63 19.39
CA SER A 23 21.15 -11.48 20.28
C SER A 23 22.43 -12.07 19.69
N SER A 24 22.33 -13.20 18.98
CA SER A 24 23.45 -13.79 18.25
C SER A 24 23.00 -14.62 17.05
N LEU A 25 23.92 -14.82 16.10
CA LEU A 25 23.70 -15.62 14.89
C LEU A 25 24.76 -16.71 14.76
N LYS A 26 24.34 -17.95 14.52
CA LYS A 26 25.27 -19.02 14.16
C LYS A 26 25.31 -19.17 12.63
N ARG A 27 26.51 -19.05 12.05
CA ARG A 27 26.74 -19.28 10.61
C ARG A 27 27.88 -20.26 10.42
N LYS A 28 27.68 -21.28 9.58
CA LYS A 28 28.74 -22.23 9.21
C LYS A 28 29.69 -21.57 8.21
N ASP A 29 30.99 -21.68 8.47
CA ASP A 29 32.04 -21.26 7.53
C ASP A 29 32.15 -22.23 6.35
N ARG A 30 32.96 -21.89 5.34
CA ARG A 30 33.23 -22.74 4.16
C ARG A 30 33.81 -24.13 4.51
N ARG A 31 34.26 -24.33 5.75
CA ARG A 31 34.82 -25.58 6.29
C ARG A 31 33.85 -26.26 7.27
N GLY A 32 32.59 -25.83 7.31
CA GLY A 32 31.53 -26.42 8.14
C GLY A 32 31.56 -26.04 9.62
N ARG A 33 32.49 -25.17 10.06
CA ARG A 33 32.61 -24.78 11.47
C ARG A 33 31.59 -23.69 11.80
N GLU A 34 30.84 -23.88 12.88
CA GLU A 34 29.90 -22.86 13.36
C GLU A 34 30.66 -21.70 13.99
N ARG A 35 30.35 -20.48 13.52
CA ARG A 35 30.81 -19.24 14.13
C ARG A 35 29.63 -18.44 14.62
N GLU A 36 29.76 -17.94 15.84
CA GLU A 36 28.82 -16.99 16.41
C GLU A 36 29.15 -15.58 15.91
N ILE A 37 28.16 -14.90 15.36
CA ILE A 37 28.23 -13.55 14.83
C ILE A 37 27.45 -12.64 15.76
N THR A 38 28.16 -11.67 16.34
CA THR A 38 27.62 -10.62 17.21
C THR A 38 27.66 -9.24 16.56
N ASN A 39 28.13 -9.14 15.31
CA ASN A 39 28.25 -7.88 14.58
C ASN A 39 26.87 -7.25 14.30
N SER A 40 26.68 -6.01 14.74
CA SER A 40 25.43 -5.25 14.61
C SER A 40 24.87 -5.17 13.19
N LYS A 41 25.71 -5.06 12.15
CA LYS A 41 25.25 -5.00 10.75
C LYS A 41 24.69 -6.34 10.27
N ALA A 42 25.31 -7.45 10.68
CA ALA A 42 24.86 -8.79 10.34
C ALA A 42 23.60 -9.18 11.13
N LEU A 43 23.55 -8.80 12.41
CA LEU A 43 22.36 -8.97 13.24
C LEU A 43 21.17 -8.15 12.70
N LEU A 44 21.40 -6.91 12.27
CA LEU A 44 20.36 -6.09 11.66
C LEU A 44 19.84 -6.70 10.34
N ALA A 45 20.74 -7.15 9.46
CA ALA A 45 20.36 -7.77 8.19
C ALA A 45 19.55 -9.06 8.40
N GLU A 46 19.89 -9.86 9.41
CA GLU A 46 19.07 -11.02 9.78
C GLU A 46 17.74 -10.62 10.39
N ARG A 47 17.73 -9.59 11.24
CA ARG A 47 16.52 -9.09 11.87
C ARG A 47 15.56 -8.49 10.83
N GLU A 48 16.09 -7.88 9.77
CA GLU A 48 15.35 -7.46 8.59
C GLU A 48 14.74 -8.66 7.86
N ARG A 49 15.49 -9.76 7.71
CA ARG A 49 14.94 -11.02 7.15
C ARG A 49 13.84 -11.62 8.02
N LYS A 50 13.97 -11.52 9.35
CA LYS A 50 12.99 -12.01 10.32
C LYS A 50 11.90 -10.98 10.65
N SER A 51 11.80 -9.91 9.87
CA SER A 51 10.84 -8.83 10.13
C SER A 51 9.44 -9.39 10.31
N ILE A 52 8.81 -9.13 11.45
CA ILE A 52 7.45 -9.59 11.68
C ILE A 52 6.47 -8.97 10.68
N LEU A 53 6.74 -7.74 10.23
CA LEU A 53 5.96 -7.06 9.19
C LEU A 53 6.05 -7.76 7.81
N SER A 54 7.08 -8.57 7.56
CA SER A 54 7.19 -9.35 6.32
C SER A 54 6.01 -10.29 6.11
N ASN A 55 5.35 -10.75 7.18
CA ASN A 55 4.13 -11.54 7.12
C ASN A 55 2.97 -10.79 6.44
N PHE A 56 2.98 -9.45 6.45
CA PHE A 56 1.99 -8.64 5.73
C PHE A 56 2.48 -8.29 4.31
N VAL A 57 3.78 -7.99 4.19
CA VAL A 57 4.38 -7.49 2.94
C VAL A 57 4.56 -8.59 1.89
N ALA A 58 5.03 -9.77 2.29
CA ALA A 58 5.36 -10.85 1.36
C ALA A 58 4.11 -11.39 0.65
N PRO A 59 2.99 -11.72 1.33
CA PRO A 59 1.79 -12.17 0.62
C PRO A 59 1.22 -11.10 -0.30
N ALA A 60 1.20 -9.83 0.14
CA ALA A 60 0.75 -8.72 -0.70
C ALA A 60 1.61 -8.53 -1.96
N THR A 61 2.92 -8.75 -1.85
CA THR A 61 3.83 -8.68 -3.00
C THR A 61 3.62 -9.86 -3.95
N THR A 62 3.47 -11.08 -3.41
CA THR A 62 3.19 -12.29 -4.19
C THR A 62 1.85 -12.19 -4.94
N ALA A 63 0.84 -11.57 -4.33
CA ALA A 63 -0.45 -11.28 -4.94
C ALA A 63 -0.42 -10.16 -6.01
N GLY A 64 0.76 -9.58 -6.30
CA GLY A 64 0.92 -8.54 -7.31
C GLY A 64 0.72 -7.10 -6.82
N HIS A 65 0.47 -6.88 -5.53
CA HIS A 65 0.21 -5.55 -4.95
C HIS A 65 1.47 -4.85 -4.41
N GLY A 66 2.66 -5.27 -4.84
CA GLY A 66 3.95 -4.75 -4.37
C GLY A 66 4.11 -3.22 -4.49
N VAL A 67 3.48 -2.58 -5.48
CA VAL A 67 3.50 -1.12 -5.67
C VAL A 67 2.78 -0.37 -4.54
N HIS A 68 1.78 -1.02 -3.92
CA HIS A 68 0.91 -0.41 -2.90
C HIS A 68 1.36 -0.72 -1.46
N VAL A 69 2.35 -1.61 -1.28
CA VAL A 69 2.92 -2.01 0.03
C VAL A 69 3.40 -0.81 0.86
N LYS A 70 3.71 0.33 0.23
CA LYS A 70 4.01 1.59 0.95
C LYS A 70 2.94 1.96 2.00
N ASN A 71 1.68 1.59 1.75
CA ASN A 71 0.56 1.86 2.67
C ASN A 71 0.64 1.03 3.96
N LEU A 72 1.29 -0.14 3.95
CA LEU A 72 1.54 -0.97 5.13
C LEU A 72 2.51 -0.32 6.13
N TYR A 73 3.24 0.73 5.72
CA TYR A 73 4.16 1.43 6.61
C TYR A 73 3.49 2.52 7.44
N ASN A 74 2.16 2.67 7.36
CA ASN A 74 1.39 3.56 8.22
C ASN A 74 1.45 3.07 9.69
N LEU A 75 1.48 4.01 10.63
CA LEU A 75 1.69 3.74 12.05
C LEU A 75 0.60 2.84 12.65
N TYR A 76 -0.66 2.95 12.22
CA TYR A 76 -1.74 2.10 12.73
C TYR A 76 -1.53 0.61 12.37
N VAL A 77 -0.89 0.32 11.23
CA VAL A 77 -0.55 -1.05 10.81
C VAL A 77 0.51 -1.65 11.73
N TYR A 78 1.45 -0.83 12.21
CA TYR A 78 2.41 -1.26 13.21
C TYR A 78 1.72 -1.62 14.52
N PHE A 79 0.79 -0.79 15.01
CA PHE A 79 0.03 -1.13 16.21
C PHE A 79 -0.73 -2.46 16.07
N TRP A 80 -1.38 -2.69 14.92
CA TRP A 80 -1.99 -3.99 14.61
C TRP A 80 -0.96 -5.13 14.62
N ARG A 81 0.13 -5.01 13.85
CA ARG A 81 1.14 -6.07 13.75
C ARG A 81 1.72 -6.40 15.12
N TRP A 82 1.97 -5.38 15.92
CA TRP A 82 2.50 -5.52 17.26
C TRP A 82 1.52 -6.23 18.20
N ALA A 83 0.26 -5.79 18.23
CA ALA A 83 -0.75 -6.37 19.10
C ALA A 83 -1.02 -7.83 18.74
N LEU A 84 -1.14 -8.15 17.43
CA LEU A 84 -1.27 -9.53 16.96
C LEU A 84 -0.06 -10.38 17.40
N TRP A 85 1.15 -9.85 17.26
CA TRP A 85 2.34 -10.57 17.72
C TRP A 85 2.29 -10.83 19.24
N LYS A 86 1.96 -9.80 20.02
CA LYS A 86 1.95 -9.88 21.48
C LYS A 86 0.88 -10.76 22.07
N VAL A 87 -0.32 -10.68 21.53
CA VAL A 87 -1.46 -11.44 22.06
C VAL A 87 -1.49 -12.84 21.46
N PHE A 88 -1.04 -13.02 20.22
CA PHE A 88 -1.25 -14.27 19.49
C PHE A 88 0.01 -15.10 19.20
N GLU A 89 1.19 -14.50 19.08
CA GLU A 89 2.38 -15.19 18.56
C GLU A 89 3.51 -15.36 19.58
N GLN A 90 3.60 -14.52 20.61
CA GLN A 90 4.64 -14.65 21.64
C GLN A 90 4.50 -16.02 22.36
N GLU A 91 5.59 -16.62 22.82
CA GLU A 91 5.56 -17.99 23.40
C GLU A 91 4.64 -18.12 24.62
N THR A 92 4.46 -17.03 25.38
CA THR A 92 3.54 -16.95 26.52
C THR A 92 2.05 -16.87 26.12
N SER A 93 1.76 -16.70 24.83
CA SER A 93 0.42 -16.37 24.30
C SER A 93 -0.34 -17.56 23.73
N ASN A 94 -0.01 -18.81 24.05
CA ASN A 94 -0.85 -19.99 23.70
C ASN A 94 -2.23 -20.01 24.42
N ARG A 95 -2.72 -18.85 24.83
CA ARG A 95 -3.94 -18.62 25.58
C ARG A 95 -4.97 -17.88 24.70
N PRO A 96 -6.25 -17.93 25.09
CA PRO A 96 -7.27 -17.08 24.51
C PRO A 96 -6.87 -15.61 24.61
N GLY A 97 -7.25 -14.80 23.63
CA GLY A 97 -6.92 -13.39 23.59
C GLY A 97 -7.81 -12.59 22.65
N VAL A 98 -7.88 -11.29 22.90
CA VAL A 98 -8.65 -10.34 22.09
C VAL A 98 -7.76 -9.14 21.77
N VAL A 99 -7.80 -8.69 20.52
CA VAL A 99 -7.20 -7.44 20.07
C VAL A 99 -8.31 -6.56 19.50
N SER A 100 -8.52 -5.37 20.06
CA SER A 100 -9.53 -4.43 19.59
C SER A 100 -8.93 -3.04 19.36
N PHE A 101 -9.22 -2.44 18.20
CA PHE A 101 -8.81 -1.08 17.88
C PHE A 101 -9.89 -0.35 17.09
N ILE A 102 -9.95 0.98 17.28
CA ILE A 102 -10.48 1.90 16.28
C ILE A 102 -9.31 2.50 15.50
N SER A 103 -9.28 2.27 14.19
CA SER A 103 -8.18 2.73 13.33
C SER A 103 -8.67 3.11 11.93
N ALA A 104 -7.77 3.65 11.09
CA ALA A 104 -8.08 3.87 9.68
C ALA A 104 -8.56 2.56 9.02
N SER A 105 -9.62 2.63 8.21
CA SER A 105 -10.32 1.44 7.69
C SER A 105 -9.70 0.84 6.44
N SER A 106 -8.59 1.37 5.92
CA SER A 106 -8.00 0.94 4.65
C SER A 106 -7.55 -0.53 4.59
N TYR A 107 -7.45 -1.21 5.74
CA TYR A 107 -7.12 -2.64 5.78
C TYR A 107 -8.30 -3.55 5.43
N ILE A 108 -9.54 -3.06 5.53
CA ILE A 108 -10.76 -3.81 5.26
C ILE A 108 -10.77 -4.29 3.81
N ASP A 109 -10.52 -3.40 2.86
CA ASP A 109 -10.66 -3.68 1.42
C ASP A 109 -9.39 -3.37 0.61
N GLY A 110 -8.50 -2.52 1.11
CA GLY A 110 -7.34 -2.08 0.35
C GLY A 110 -6.42 -3.22 -0.10
N ASP A 111 -6.03 -3.19 -1.37
CA ASP A 111 -5.20 -4.22 -2.04
C ASP A 111 -3.89 -4.51 -1.33
N ALA A 112 -3.20 -3.46 -0.88
CA ALA A 112 -1.92 -3.57 -0.16
C ALA A 112 -2.05 -4.36 1.16
N PHE A 113 -3.26 -4.46 1.71
CA PHE A 113 -3.53 -5.03 3.03
C PHE A 113 -3.97 -6.49 2.96
N CYS A 114 -4.02 -7.12 1.78
CA CYS A 114 -4.39 -8.53 1.66
C CYS A 114 -3.51 -9.46 2.51
N GLY A 115 -2.20 -9.21 2.61
CA GLY A 115 -1.33 -9.98 3.50
C GLY A 115 -1.57 -9.72 4.99
N MET A 116 -2.01 -8.52 5.36
CA MET A 116 -2.47 -8.24 6.73
C MET A 116 -3.76 -9.03 7.04
N ARG A 117 -4.70 -9.07 6.09
CA ARG A 117 -5.95 -9.84 6.23
C ARG A 117 -5.69 -11.33 6.35
N GLU A 118 -4.82 -11.88 5.51
CA GLU A 118 -4.39 -13.28 5.60
C GLU A 118 -3.79 -13.58 6.98
N HIS A 119 -2.84 -12.75 7.44
CA HIS A 119 -2.20 -12.98 8.74
C HIS A 119 -3.22 -12.93 9.89
N MET A 120 -4.15 -11.98 9.86
CA MET A 120 -5.24 -11.91 10.85
C MET A 120 -6.12 -13.17 10.81
N ARG A 121 -6.51 -13.65 9.62
CA ARG A 121 -7.26 -14.91 9.45
C ARG A 121 -6.54 -16.13 9.99
N ARG A 122 -5.20 -16.18 9.86
CA ARG A 122 -4.38 -17.29 10.38
C ARG A 122 -4.21 -17.27 11.89
N GLN A 123 -4.35 -16.10 12.52
CA GLN A 123 -4.11 -15.93 13.96
C GLN A 123 -5.38 -15.92 14.80
N CYS A 124 -6.57 -15.73 14.21
CA CYS A 124 -7.81 -15.52 14.93
C CYS A 124 -8.85 -16.58 14.56
N ASP A 125 -9.86 -16.77 15.41
CA ASP A 125 -11.02 -17.61 15.09
C ASP A 125 -12.11 -16.75 14.41
N GLU A 126 -12.30 -15.52 14.92
CA GLU A 126 -13.32 -14.58 14.47
C GLU A 126 -12.79 -13.15 14.47
N ILE A 127 -13.26 -12.35 13.52
CA ILE A 127 -12.95 -10.92 13.41
C ILE A 127 -14.24 -10.16 13.14
N TRP A 128 -14.55 -9.20 14.00
CA TRP A 128 -15.76 -8.38 13.96
C TRP A 128 -15.39 -6.96 13.55
N ILE A 129 -16.02 -6.44 12.50
CA ILE A 129 -15.71 -5.15 11.89
C ILE A 129 -16.95 -4.24 11.89
N ILE A 130 -16.87 -3.11 12.58
CA ILE A 130 -17.85 -2.02 12.48
C ILE A 130 -17.20 -0.90 11.66
N ASP A 131 -17.55 -0.82 10.38
CA ASP A 131 -17.09 0.27 9.49
C ASP A 131 -17.93 1.52 9.73
N ILE A 132 -17.27 2.59 10.18
CA ILE A 132 -17.91 3.87 10.51
C ILE A 132 -17.74 4.84 9.33
N GLY A 133 -16.99 4.48 8.29
CA GLY A 133 -16.72 5.34 7.14
C GLY A 133 -16.06 6.65 7.56
N GLY A 134 -16.54 7.78 7.03
CA GLY A 134 -15.96 9.10 7.32
C GLY A 134 -14.89 9.55 6.33
N GLU A 135 -15.01 9.12 5.07
CA GLU A 135 -14.18 9.59 3.95
C GLU A 135 -14.52 11.06 3.63
N GLY A 136 -13.56 11.96 3.92
CA GLY A 136 -13.74 13.40 3.75
C GLY A 136 -13.05 13.99 2.51
N ARG A 137 -12.21 13.22 1.81
CA ARG A 137 -11.43 13.65 0.63
C ARG A 137 -12.06 13.22 -0.68
N GLY A 138 -12.92 12.20 -0.67
CA GLY A 138 -13.66 11.74 -1.84
C GLY A 138 -14.75 12.69 -2.32
N THR A 139 -15.28 12.46 -3.53
CA THR A 139 -16.39 13.22 -4.11
C THR A 139 -17.67 13.08 -3.29
N ARG A 140 -17.93 11.86 -2.79
CA ARG A 140 -18.99 11.60 -1.82
C ARG A 140 -18.38 11.68 -0.42
N LYS A 141 -18.62 12.78 0.26
CA LYS A 141 -18.14 12.99 1.62
C LYS A 141 -19.07 12.30 2.62
N SER A 142 -18.49 11.66 3.62
CA SER A 142 -19.19 11.15 4.79
C SER A 142 -18.65 11.86 6.03
N ASP A 143 -19.53 12.21 6.96
CA ASP A 143 -19.13 12.73 8.27
C ASP A 143 -18.34 11.66 9.03
N ASN A 144 -17.29 12.09 9.72
CA ASN A 144 -16.45 11.23 10.55
C ASN A 144 -16.79 11.44 12.04
N VAL A 145 -16.64 10.39 12.84
CA VAL A 145 -16.85 10.47 14.30
C VAL A 145 -15.76 11.30 15.00
N PHE A 146 -14.56 11.33 14.41
CA PHE A 146 -13.46 12.20 14.81
C PHE A 146 -13.36 13.42 13.88
N ALA A 147 -12.64 14.46 14.30
CA ALA A 147 -12.34 15.64 13.48
C ALA A 147 -11.23 15.35 12.44
N ILE A 148 -11.39 14.31 11.63
CA ILE A 148 -10.45 13.85 10.60
C ILE A 148 -11.19 13.51 9.30
N GLN A 149 -10.45 13.37 8.19
CA GLN A 149 -11.00 13.02 6.87
C GLN A 149 -10.71 11.59 6.44
N THR A 150 -9.94 10.84 7.22
CA THR A 150 -9.60 9.45 6.92
C THR A 150 -10.70 8.55 7.47
N PRO A 151 -11.25 7.62 6.68
CA PRO A 151 -12.29 6.73 7.16
C PRO A 151 -11.77 5.80 8.26
N VAL A 152 -12.63 5.46 9.23
CA VAL A 152 -12.27 4.68 10.42
C VAL A 152 -13.21 3.50 10.62
N ALA A 153 -12.69 2.45 11.23
CA ALA A 153 -13.45 1.27 11.63
C ALA A 153 -13.00 0.78 13.00
N ILE A 154 -13.95 0.22 13.75
CA ILE A 154 -13.68 -0.57 14.95
C ILE A 154 -13.53 -2.02 14.52
N ALA A 155 -12.45 -2.66 14.92
CA ALA A 155 -12.25 -4.08 14.70
C ALA A 155 -11.90 -4.80 15.98
N VAL A 156 -12.53 -5.96 16.19
CA VAL A 156 -12.31 -6.87 17.30
C VAL A 156 -11.88 -8.22 16.74
N ALA A 157 -10.61 -8.57 16.93
CA ALA A 157 -10.04 -9.85 16.55
C ALA A 157 -9.96 -10.77 17.77
N VAL A 158 -10.58 -11.95 17.69
CA VAL A 158 -10.75 -12.87 18.81
C VAL A 158 -10.10 -14.20 18.50
N ARG A 159 -9.39 -14.73 19.49
CA ARG A 159 -8.93 -16.12 19.50
C ARG A 159 -9.33 -16.76 20.83
N SER A 160 -10.17 -17.78 20.75
CA SER A 160 -10.71 -18.53 21.88
C SER A 160 -9.78 -19.64 22.38
N ASN A 161 -9.01 -20.26 21.47
CA ASN A 161 -8.09 -21.35 21.78
C ASN A 161 -6.89 -21.33 20.83
N LYS A 162 -6.11 -22.41 20.71
CA LYS A 162 -5.08 -22.49 19.67
C LYS A 162 -5.77 -22.47 18.30
N ALA A 163 -5.64 -21.34 17.59
CA ALA A 163 -6.23 -21.17 16.26
C ALA A 163 -5.71 -22.24 15.30
N ASP A 164 -6.61 -22.80 14.51
CA ASP A 164 -6.26 -23.65 13.38
C ASP A 164 -5.73 -22.77 12.25
N LYS A 165 -4.44 -22.88 11.96
CA LYS A 165 -3.77 -22.02 10.97
C LYS A 165 -4.17 -22.34 9.53
N ASP A 166 -4.85 -23.46 9.32
CA ASP A 166 -5.32 -23.93 8.01
C ASP A 166 -6.80 -23.59 7.79
N LYS A 167 -7.48 -23.06 8.81
CA LYS A 167 -8.85 -22.57 8.72
C LYS A 167 -8.88 -21.03 8.80
N PRO A 168 -9.39 -20.33 7.77
CA PRO A 168 -9.50 -18.88 7.83
C PRO A 168 -10.52 -18.45 8.90
N ALA A 169 -10.17 -17.41 9.67
CA ALA A 169 -11.09 -16.78 10.62
C ALA A 169 -12.40 -16.34 9.94
N LYS A 170 -13.53 -16.48 10.64
CA LYS A 170 -14.81 -15.93 10.19
C LYS A 170 -14.80 -14.41 10.35
N ILE A 171 -15.33 -13.70 9.36
CA ILE A 171 -15.37 -12.25 9.36
C ILE A 171 -16.82 -11.79 9.39
N HIS A 172 -17.16 -11.02 10.42
CA HIS A 172 -18.47 -10.41 10.59
C HIS A 172 -18.34 -8.91 10.37
N TYR A 173 -19.10 -8.38 9.43
CA TYR A 173 -19.04 -6.98 9.04
C TYR A 173 -20.37 -6.27 9.24
N THR A 174 -20.33 -5.03 9.68
CA THR A 174 -21.45 -4.10 9.63
C THR A 174 -20.95 -2.71 9.27
N CYS A 175 -21.85 -1.85 8.79
CA CYS A 175 -21.52 -0.47 8.45
C CYS A 175 -22.53 0.49 9.08
N ILE A 176 -22.03 1.54 9.72
CA ILE A 176 -22.84 2.62 10.30
C ILE A 176 -22.64 3.88 9.47
N GLU A 177 -23.68 4.25 8.73
CA GLU A 177 -23.71 5.45 7.89
C GLU A 177 -24.47 6.60 8.55
N GLY A 178 -24.37 7.80 7.97
CA GLY A 178 -25.09 8.99 8.42
C GLY A 178 -24.20 10.10 8.97
N LYS A 179 -24.84 11.06 9.65
CA LYS A 179 -24.15 12.19 10.30
C LYS A 179 -23.39 11.74 11.54
N ARG A 180 -22.44 12.56 11.98
CA ARG A 180 -21.62 12.29 13.18
C ARG A 180 -22.45 11.92 14.41
N GLU A 181 -23.50 12.68 14.72
CA GLU A 181 -24.34 12.46 15.90
C GLU A 181 -25.11 11.14 15.80
N MET A 182 -25.61 10.80 14.61
CA MET A 182 -26.31 9.54 14.36
C MET A 182 -25.38 8.33 14.53
N LYS A 183 -24.14 8.45 14.05
CA LYS A 183 -23.12 7.41 14.22
C LYS A 183 -22.79 7.18 15.69
N LEU A 184 -22.61 8.26 16.46
CA LEU A 184 -22.34 8.17 17.89
C LEU A 184 -23.52 7.55 18.65
N ALA A 185 -24.75 7.97 18.35
CA ALA A 185 -25.94 7.39 18.97
C ALA A 185 -26.13 5.90 18.60
N ALA A 186 -25.85 5.52 17.35
CA ALA A 186 -25.90 4.13 16.93
C ALA A 186 -24.84 3.27 17.64
N LEU A 187 -23.63 3.81 17.85
CA LEU A 187 -22.58 3.13 18.61
C LEU A 187 -22.93 3.00 20.10
N ASP A 188 -23.52 4.03 20.70
CA ASP A 188 -23.94 4.04 22.11
C ASP A 188 -25.06 3.03 22.39
N ALA A 189 -25.92 2.77 21.41
CA ALA A 189 -26.99 1.78 21.50
C ALA A 189 -26.49 0.31 21.44
N ILE A 190 -25.23 0.05 21.09
CA ILE A 190 -24.68 -1.30 20.99
C ILE A 190 -24.29 -1.83 22.37
N THR A 191 -25.10 -2.74 22.91
CA THR A 191 -24.84 -3.42 24.19
C THR A 191 -23.94 -4.65 24.06
N ASP A 192 -24.04 -5.39 22.95
CA ASP A 192 -23.36 -6.66 22.72
C ASP A 192 -23.33 -6.99 21.21
N PHE A 193 -22.66 -8.08 20.82
CA PHE A 193 -22.58 -8.46 19.41
C PHE A 193 -23.92 -8.91 18.82
N THR A 194 -24.89 -9.35 19.61
CA THR A 194 -26.19 -9.83 19.11
C THR A 194 -27.15 -8.70 18.75
N SER A 195 -26.96 -7.51 19.32
CA SER A 195 -27.75 -6.32 18.99
C SER A 195 -27.40 -5.70 17.63
N VAL A 196 -26.31 -6.16 17.01
CA VAL A 196 -25.82 -5.68 15.71
C VAL A 196 -26.23 -6.66 14.61
N LYS A 197 -26.70 -6.12 13.49
CA LYS A 197 -26.95 -6.89 12.28
C LYS A 197 -25.65 -7.04 11.50
N TRP A 198 -25.09 -8.25 11.54
CA TRP A 198 -23.86 -8.61 10.84
C TRP A 198 -24.14 -9.20 9.46
N GLU A 199 -23.21 -8.97 8.55
CA GLU A 199 -23.09 -9.65 7.26
C GLU A 199 -21.78 -10.43 7.22
N ASP A 200 -21.86 -11.67 6.74
CA ASP A 200 -20.67 -12.49 6.55
C ASP A 200 -19.87 -12.02 5.33
N CYS A 201 -18.55 -12.07 5.44
CA CYS A 201 -17.63 -11.76 4.34
C CYS A 201 -17.06 -13.05 3.72
N PRO A 202 -16.46 -12.97 2.51
CA PRO A 202 -15.81 -14.12 1.88
C PRO A 202 -14.76 -14.77 2.79
N ASP A 203 -14.57 -16.07 2.66
CA ASP A 203 -13.67 -16.88 3.50
C ASP A 203 -12.24 -17.01 2.94
N ASP A 204 -12.00 -16.60 1.70
CA ASP A 204 -10.67 -16.60 1.07
C ASP A 204 -9.61 -15.85 1.90
N TRP A 205 -8.39 -16.38 1.94
CA TRP A 205 -7.27 -15.86 2.72
C TRP A 205 -6.97 -14.38 2.48
N LEU A 206 -7.03 -13.93 1.22
CA LEU A 206 -6.67 -12.57 0.81
C LEU A 206 -7.91 -11.66 0.66
N ALA A 207 -9.12 -12.22 0.76
CA ALA A 207 -10.34 -11.50 0.49
C ALA A 207 -10.56 -10.30 1.44
N PRO A 208 -11.22 -9.24 0.96
CA PRO A 208 -11.66 -8.13 1.80
C PRO A 208 -12.44 -8.58 3.03
N PHE A 209 -12.34 -7.82 4.10
CA PHE A 209 -13.21 -7.90 5.28
C PHE A 209 -14.52 -7.14 5.05
N ARG A 210 -15.06 -7.25 3.84
CA ARG A 210 -16.29 -6.61 3.42
C ARG A 210 -17.15 -7.64 2.69
N PRO A 211 -18.48 -7.62 2.86
CA PRO A 211 -19.37 -8.52 2.14
C PRO A 211 -19.21 -8.35 0.63
N ALA A 212 -19.39 -9.44 -0.11
CA ALA A 212 -19.43 -9.39 -1.55
C ALA A 212 -20.59 -8.52 -2.03
N GLY A 213 -20.37 -7.84 -3.15
CA GLY A 213 -21.42 -7.08 -3.80
C GLY A 213 -22.59 -7.98 -4.23
N LYS A 214 -23.83 -7.48 -4.08
CA LYS A 214 -25.05 -8.20 -4.45
C LYS A 214 -25.66 -7.60 -5.72
N GLY A 215 -26.24 -8.45 -6.57
CA GLY A 215 -27.05 -8.07 -7.73
C GLY A 215 -26.33 -8.22 -9.07
N LYS A 216 -27.11 -8.07 -10.15
CA LYS A 216 -26.71 -8.39 -11.55
C LYS A 216 -25.40 -7.74 -12.01
N TYR A 217 -25.04 -6.59 -11.44
CA TYR A 217 -23.80 -5.89 -11.79
C TYR A 217 -22.56 -6.76 -11.53
N PHE A 218 -22.55 -7.54 -10.44
CA PHE A 218 -21.41 -8.39 -10.07
C PHE A 218 -21.34 -9.69 -10.89
N ASP A 219 -22.39 -10.00 -11.65
CA ASP A 219 -22.42 -11.14 -12.59
C ASP A 219 -21.91 -10.74 -13.98
N LEU A 220 -21.68 -9.45 -14.23
CA LEU A 220 -21.20 -8.96 -15.52
C LEU A 220 -19.69 -9.25 -15.69
N PRO A 221 -19.21 -9.46 -16.93
CA PRO A 221 -17.79 -9.59 -17.21
C PRO A 221 -16.98 -8.41 -16.68
N LEU A 222 -15.76 -8.67 -16.20
CA LEU A 222 -14.89 -7.59 -15.75
C LEU A 222 -14.51 -6.70 -16.93
N LEU A 223 -14.41 -5.39 -16.69
CA LEU A 223 -13.96 -4.46 -17.74
C LEU A 223 -12.56 -4.82 -18.25
N THR A 224 -11.71 -5.41 -17.41
CA THR A 224 -10.38 -5.91 -17.77
C THR A 224 -10.41 -7.10 -18.73
N ASP A 225 -11.49 -7.89 -18.70
CA ASP A 225 -11.65 -9.02 -19.63
C ASP A 225 -12.08 -8.51 -21.01
N LEU A 226 -12.88 -7.44 -21.04
CA LEU A 226 -13.33 -6.79 -22.27
C LEU A 226 -12.26 -5.86 -22.87
N MET A 227 -11.49 -5.17 -22.03
CA MET A 227 -10.47 -4.21 -22.38
C MET A 227 -9.15 -4.56 -21.68
N PRO A 228 -8.37 -5.52 -22.22
CA PRO A 228 -7.17 -6.03 -21.56
C PRO A 228 -6.01 -5.02 -21.55
N TRP A 229 -5.99 -4.07 -22.51
CA TRP A 229 -5.03 -2.98 -22.53
C TRP A 229 -5.60 -1.75 -21.83
N GLN A 230 -5.03 -1.43 -20.68
CA GLN A 230 -5.42 -0.28 -19.87
C GLN A 230 -4.19 0.47 -19.40
N HIS A 231 -4.26 1.80 -19.42
CA HIS A 231 -3.21 2.65 -18.87
C HIS A 231 -3.81 3.71 -17.96
N PRO A 232 -3.24 3.94 -16.76
CA PRO A 232 -3.60 5.10 -15.98
C PRO A 232 -3.22 6.36 -16.76
N GLY A 233 -3.98 7.44 -16.55
CA GLY A 233 -3.64 8.74 -17.12
C GLY A 233 -2.25 9.22 -16.71
N ALA A 234 -1.74 10.21 -17.46
CA ALA A 234 -0.44 10.82 -17.22
C ALA A 234 -0.28 11.35 -15.78
N GLN A 235 0.80 10.95 -15.09
CA GLN A 235 1.13 11.43 -13.74
C GLN A 235 2.51 12.10 -13.71
N PHE A 236 2.54 13.43 -13.73
CA PHE A 236 3.79 14.20 -13.78
C PHE A 236 4.50 14.31 -12.42
N LYS A 237 3.83 14.01 -11.30
CA LYS A 237 4.37 14.17 -9.92
C LYS A 237 4.92 15.58 -9.59
N ARG A 238 4.73 16.54 -10.49
CA ARG A 238 5.24 17.91 -10.49
C ARG A 238 4.28 18.77 -11.29
N THR A 239 4.22 20.05 -10.95
CA THR A 239 3.27 21.01 -11.53
C THR A 239 3.90 21.90 -12.59
N TRP A 240 5.22 22.14 -12.54
CA TRP A 240 5.91 22.97 -13.52
C TRP A 240 5.86 22.44 -14.98
N PRO A 241 5.78 21.13 -15.26
CA PRO A 241 5.66 20.60 -16.63
C PRO A 241 4.27 20.76 -17.27
N ILE A 242 3.34 21.44 -16.59
CA ILE A 242 1.96 21.65 -17.01
C ILE A 242 1.69 23.15 -16.98
N GLY A 243 1.14 23.71 -18.06
CA GLY A 243 0.83 25.12 -18.21
C GLY A 243 -0.53 25.34 -18.88
N PRO A 244 -1.28 26.39 -18.49
CA PRO A 244 -2.54 26.73 -19.15
C PRO A 244 -2.33 27.25 -20.59
N ASP A 245 -1.16 27.82 -20.86
CA ASP A 245 -0.75 28.33 -22.17
C ASP A 245 0.72 27.99 -22.46
N ILE A 246 1.06 27.98 -23.74
CA ILE A 246 2.40 27.62 -24.21
C ILE A 246 3.49 28.58 -23.69
N LYS A 247 3.21 29.89 -23.58
CA LYS A 247 4.20 30.88 -23.13
C LYS A 247 4.57 30.68 -21.67
N THR A 248 3.59 30.38 -20.83
CA THR A 248 3.83 30.04 -19.42
C THR A 248 4.70 28.78 -19.29
N LEU A 249 4.43 27.76 -20.11
CA LEU A 249 5.20 26.53 -20.12
C LEU A 249 6.65 26.80 -20.55
N GLU A 250 6.85 27.50 -21.66
CA GLU A 250 8.15 27.94 -22.18
C GLU A 250 8.96 28.74 -21.16
N HIS A 251 8.30 29.68 -20.47
CA HIS A 251 8.95 30.49 -19.44
C HIS A 251 9.44 29.63 -18.27
N ARG A 252 8.60 28.69 -17.77
CA ARG A 252 8.95 27.79 -16.67
C ARG A 252 10.15 26.91 -17.01
N TRP A 253 10.28 26.53 -18.27
CA TRP A 253 11.37 25.69 -18.75
C TRP A 253 12.65 26.40 -19.01
N SER A 254 12.56 27.57 -19.64
CA SER A 254 13.69 28.48 -19.70
C SER A 254 14.21 28.75 -18.29
N GLY A 255 13.30 28.96 -17.33
CA GLY A 255 13.63 29.08 -15.91
C GLY A 255 14.29 27.83 -15.30
N LEU A 256 13.88 26.63 -15.70
CA LEU A 256 14.50 25.37 -15.26
C LEU A 256 15.89 25.17 -15.86
N LEU A 257 16.05 25.39 -17.17
CA LEU A 257 17.31 25.17 -17.90
C LEU A 257 18.37 26.22 -17.57
N ASN A 258 17.95 27.46 -17.32
CA ASN A 258 18.85 28.56 -16.97
C ASN A 258 19.09 28.67 -15.45
N ASN A 259 18.50 27.78 -14.64
CA ASN A 259 18.77 27.76 -13.21
C ASN A 259 20.20 27.27 -12.92
N GLU A 260 20.91 27.93 -12.01
CA GLU A 260 22.22 27.49 -11.54
C GLU A 260 22.13 26.11 -10.83
N ASP A 261 21.07 25.90 -10.04
CA ASP A 261 20.78 24.63 -9.37
C ASP A 261 19.56 23.94 -10.01
N ARG A 262 19.81 23.35 -11.18
CA ARG A 262 18.79 22.64 -11.95
C ARG A 262 18.18 21.48 -11.18
N SER A 263 18.96 20.76 -10.36
CA SER A 263 18.44 19.61 -9.59
C SER A 263 17.38 20.04 -8.58
N LYS A 264 17.65 21.13 -7.85
CA LYS A 264 16.69 21.71 -6.90
C LYS A 264 15.46 22.29 -7.62
N ALA A 265 15.66 22.99 -8.74
CA ALA A 265 14.56 23.53 -9.54
C ALA A 265 13.67 22.41 -10.13
N PHE A 266 14.28 21.32 -10.60
CA PHE A 266 13.60 20.13 -11.11
C PHE A 266 12.84 19.38 -10.02
N ARG A 267 13.32 19.46 -8.77
CA ARG A 267 12.90 18.62 -7.63
C ARG A 267 13.17 17.16 -7.92
N GLY A 268 14.44 16.84 -8.15
CA GLY A 268 14.94 15.47 -8.32
C GLY A 268 14.37 14.51 -7.28
N SER A 269 14.00 13.32 -7.72
CA SER A 269 13.71 12.18 -6.83
C SER A 269 14.70 11.10 -7.20
N GLY A 270 15.17 10.24 -6.30
CA GLY A 270 16.22 9.27 -6.65
C GLY A 270 15.96 8.36 -7.86
N ASP A 271 14.69 8.23 -8.31
CA ASP A 271 14.29 7.54 -9.54
C ASP A 271 14.30 8.44 -10.81
N ARG A 272 14.41 9.77 -10.66
CA ARG A 272 14.28 10.83 -11.69
C ARG A 272 15.13 12.08 -11.39
N GLU A 273 16.28 12.20 -12.04
CA GLU A 273 17.20 13.35 -12.05
C GLU A 273 17.22 14.08 -13.41
N VAL A 274 17.75 15.32 -13.41
CA VAL A 274 17.79 16.23 -14.57
C VAL A 274 18.63 15.69 -15.72
N ASP A 275 19.71 15.01 -15.38
CA ASP A 275 20.71 14.40 -16.26
C ASP A 275 20.47 12.90 -16.50
N GLY A 276 19.42 12.33 -15.89
CA GLY A 276 19.13 10.91 -15.99
C GLY A 276 18.64 10.51 -17.39
N VAL A 277 19.17 9.40 -17.89
CA VAL A 277 18.71 8.75 -19.14
C VAL A 277 17.84 7.56 -18.78
N TYR A 278 16.64 7.46 -19.36
CA TYR A 278 15.64 6.45 -18.98
C TYR A 278 15.24 5.56 -20.16
N LYS A 279 15.50 4.26 -20.05
CA LYS A 279 15.09 3.29 -21.08
C LYS A 279 13.57 3.14 -21.12
N ILE A 280 12.96 3.49 -22.24
CA ILE A 280 11.56 3.20 -22.55
C ILE A 280 11.50 1.76 -23.07
N LYS A 281 10.86 0.85 -22.33
CA LYS A 281 10.79 -0.59 -22.69
C LYS A 281 9.74 -0.94 -23.75
N LEU A 282 8.88 0.01 -24.12
CA LEU A 282 7.73 -0.22 -24.99
C LEU A 282 8.00 0.06 -26.47
N THR A 283 9.10 0.70 -26.83
CA THR A 283 9.44 1.03 -28.22
C THR A 283 10.81 0.51 -28.61
N SER A 284 10.93 0.01 -29.85
CA SER A 284 12.20 -0.43 -30.45
C SER A 284 13.15 0.73 -30.77
N LYS A 285 12.64 1.98 -30.80
CA LYS A 285 13.45 3.21 -30.89
C LYS A 285 13.85 3.65 -29.49
N SER A 286 15.16 3.64 -29.22
CA SER A 286 15.79 3.76 -27.90
C SER A 286 16.07 5.19 -27.44
N ASP A 287 15.81 6.22 -28.24
CA ASP A 287 16.41 7.52 -27.96
C ASP A 287 15.39 8.43 -27.27
N SER A 288 15.24 8.25 -25.96
CA SER A 288 14.66 9.28 -25.12
C SER A 288 15.64 10.46 -25.12
N ARG A 289 15.32 11.52 -25.86
CA ARG A 289 16.04 12.80 -25.77
C ARG A 289 16.13 13.21 -24.29
N PRO A 290 17.27 13.74 -23.83
CA PRO A 290 17.36 14.37 -22.52
C PRO A 290 16.19 15.32 -22.31
N ILE A 291 15.71 15.44 -21.07
CA ILE A 291 14.54 16.28 -20.79
C ILE A 291 14.77 17.69 -21.36
N ALA A 292 15.98 18.23 -21.25
CA ALA A 292 16.36 19.54 -21.80
C ALA A 292 16.15 19.73 -23.31
N ASP A 293 16.07 18.66 -24.09
CA ASP A 293 16.03 18.69 -25.56
C ASP A 293 14.64 18.31 -26.13
N ILE A 294 13.61 18.33 -25.28
CA ILE A 294 12.21 18.05 -25.68
C ILE A 294 11.60 19.29 -26.34
N PRO A 295 11.00 19.17 -27.55
CA PRO A 295 10.32 20.29 -28.21
C PRO A 295 9.05 20.70 -27.46
N ASN A 296 8.58 21.93 -27.68
CA ASN A 296 7.32 22.42 -27.11
C ASN A 296 6.13 21.60 -27.63
N PRO A 297 5.09 21.38 -26.80
CA PRO A 297 3.87 20.75 -27.26
C PRO A 297 3.13 21.67 -28.23
N ASP A 298 2.65 21.11 -29.34
CA ASP A 298 1.93 21.85 -30.38
C ASP A 298 0.45 22.05 -30.04
N GLU A 299 -0.15 21.12 -29.28
CA GLU A 299 -1.58 21.12 -28.93
C GLU A 299 -1.81 20.94 -27.42
N PRO A 300 -2.87 21.55 -26.86
CA PRO A 300 -3.26 21.34 -25.48
C PRO A 300 -3.94 19.98 -25.31
N GLU A 301 -3.73 19.36 -24.17
CA GLU A 301 -4.15 17.99 -23.88
C GLU A 301 -5.13 17.96 -22.70
N PRO A 302 -6.04 16.95 -22.64
CA PRO A 302 -7.01 16.85 -21.56
C PRO A 302 -6.34 16.79 -20.18
N TYR A 303 -6.67 17.75 -19.32
CA TYR A 303 -6.13 17.85 -17.96
C TYR A 303 -7.18 17.52 -16.90
N ARG A 304 -8.39 18.06 -17.06
CA ARG A 304 -9.58 17.75 -16.24
C ARG A 304 -10.80 17.64 -17.15
N ILE A 305 -11.92 17.18 -16.59
CA ILE A 305 -13.18 17.09 -17.33
C ILE A 305 -13.51 18.49 -17.88
N PHE A 306 -13.61 18.60 -19.21
CA PHE A 306 -13.84 19.85 -19.96
C PHE A 306 -12.72 20.90 -19.86
N ASP A 307 -11.50 20.53 -19.49
CA ASP A 307 -10.37 21.44 -19.34
C ASP A 307 -9.10 20.87 -19.99
N THR A 308 -8.37 21.72 -20.70
CA THR A 308 -7.17 21.35 -21.46
C THR A 308 -5.98 22.19 -21.04
N CYS A 309 -4.79 21.60 -20.99
CA CYS A 309 -3.54 22.29 -20.67
C CYS A 309 -2.41 21.81 -21.58
N PHE A 310 -1.40 22.65 -21.76
CA PHE A 310 -0.15 22.26 -22.41
C PHE A 310 0.74 21.50 -21.43
N TRP A 311 1.34 20.40 -21.86
CA TRP A 311 2.30 19.65 -21.07
C TRP A 311 3.44 19.10 -21.92
N TRP A 312 4.64 18.93 -21.35
CA TRP A 312 5.72 18.26 -22.09
C TRP A 312 5.58 16.75 -22.05
N CYS A 313 5.41 16.15 -23.24
CA CYS A 313 5.39 14.72 -23.45
C CYS A 313 6.39 14.37 -24.56
N SER A 314 7.36 13.46 -24.32
CA SER A 314 8.12 12.89 -25.43
C SER A 314 7.38 11.66 -25.95
N GLY A 315 6.72 11.85 -27.10
CA GLY A 315 6.41 10.89 -28.18
C GLY A 315 5.75 9.53 -27.89
N VAL A 316 5.69 9.04 -26.66
CA VAL A 316 5.09 7.73 -26.34
C VAL A 316 4.52 7.71 -24.92
N TYR A 317 5.11 8.41 -23.96
CA TYR A 317 4.55 8.61 -22.62
C TYR A 317 5.14 9.90 -22.07
N PRO A 318 4.41 10.66 -21.24
CA PRO A 318 4.99 11.85 -20.65
C PRO A 318 6.24 11.42 -19.90
N VAL A 319 7.37 12.09 -20.17
CA VAL A 319 8.73 11.75 -19.69
C VAL A 319 8.86 11.78 -18.15
N ILE A 320 7.72 11.94 -17.47
CA ILE A 320 7.59 12.07 -16.04
C ILE A 320 6.66 10.98 -15.45
N VAL A 321 6.23 9.98 -16.24
CA VAL A 321 5.31 8.90 -15.80
C VAL A 321 6.04 7.59 -15.45
N SER A 322 5.41 6.88 -14.51
CA SER A 322 5.83 5.76 -13.68
C SER A 322 6.38 4.49 -14.36
N LYS A 323 7.24 3.79 -13.60
CA LYS A 323 7.64 2.37 -13.76
C LYS A 323 6.54 1.49 -14.37
N LEU A 324 6.78 0.97 -15.56
CA LEU A 324 6.18 -0.30 -15.99
C LEU A 324 6.97 -1.45 -15.35
N ARG A 325 6.43 -2.01 -14.27
CA ARG A 325 6.66 -3.41 -13.90
C ARG A 325 5.29 -4.05 -13.69
N ALA A 326 4.79 -4.66 -14.75
CA ALA A 326 3.86 -5.77 -14.69
C ALA A 326 4.32 -6.78 -15.74
N ILE A 327 5.20 -7.69 -15.33
CA ILE A 327 5.21 -9.04 -15.89
C ILE A 327 5.44 -9.96 -14.68
N PRO A 328 4.37 -10.63 -14.23
CA PRO A 328 4.46 -12.07 -14.06
C PRO A 328 3.36 -12.72 -14.92
N ASN A 329 3.72 -13.82 -15.58
CA ASN A 329 2.88 -14.70 -16.41
C ASN A 329 2.68 -14.27 -17.87
N VAL A 330 3.75 -14.34 -18.65
CA VAL A 330 3.62 -14.71 -20.07
C VAL A 330 3.91 -16.21 -20.16
N HIS A 331 2.87 -17.03 -20.15
CA HIS A 331 2.96 -18.38 -20.68
C HIS A 331 2.91 -18.29 -22.21
N PHE A 332 4.05 -18.56 -22.84
CA PHE A 332 4.09 -18.91 -24.26
C PHE A 332 3.65 -20.37 -24.41
N SER A 333 2.59 -20.60 -25.18
CA SER A 333 2.46 -21.78 -26.03
C SER A 333 1.39 -21.51 -27.09
N LEU A 334 1.83 -21.22 -28.31
CA LEU A 334 1.11 -21.65 -29.51
C LEU A 334 2.16 -21.84 -30.61
N GLN A 335 2.76 -23.02 -30.65
CA GLN A 335 3.32 -23.54 -31.90
C GLN A 335 2.13 -23.94 -32.77
N ILE A 336 1.91 -23.18 -33.83
CA ILE A 336 1.22 -23.68 -35.02
C ILE A 336 2.30 -23.95 -36.05
N THR A 337 2.61 -25.22 -36.26
CA THR A 337 3.16 -25.74 -37.51
C THR A 337 2.20 -26.82 -37.98
N GLY A 338 1.90 -26.78 -39.28
CA GLY A 338 0.76 -27.43 -39.93
C GLY A 338 0.73 -28.95 -39.91
#